data_AF-A0A7H1MCW3-F1
#
_entry.id   AF-A0A7H1MCW3-F1
#
_cell.length_a   1.000
_cell.length_b   1.000
_cell.length_c   1.000
_cell.angle_alpha   90.00
_cell.angle_beta   90.00
_cell.angle_gamma   90.00
#
_symmetry.space_group_name_H-M   'P 1'
#
loop_
_entity.id
_entity.type
_entity.pdbx_description
1 polymer ?
#
loop_
_entity_poly.entity_id
_entity_poly.type
_entity_poly.pdbx_seq_one_letter_code
_entity_poly.pdbx_strand_id
1 'polypeptide(L)' 'MLKTEGLYRRRSGIWYIDLTTPSGKRVRRSARTKDKKSAEELRDKLKHDAWRVSELGEKPKRLWDEAALKWLKERGCTR' A
#
# COMPACT_ATOMS: atom_id res chain seq x y z
N MET A 1 -21.84 1.14 7.55
CA MET A 1 -21.77 -0.06 6.68
C MET A 1 -20.63 0.12 5.68
N LEU A 2 -19.40 -0.26 6.04
CA LEU A 2 -18.25 -0.06 5.16
C LEU A 2 -18.08 -1.25 4.21
N LYS A 3 -17.90 -0.89 2.93
CA LYS A 3 -18.01 -1.67 1.70
C LYS A 3 -16.92 -2.74 1.58
N THR A 4 -17.36 -3.98 1.33
CA THR A 4 -16.68 -5.10 0.63
C THR A 4 -15.17 -4.93 0.38
N GLU A 5 -14.36 -5.24 1.40
CA GLU A 5 -12.94 -5.55 1.23
C GLU A 5 -12.83 -6.97 0.65
N GLY A 6 -12.40 -7.08 -0.61
CA GLY A 6 -12.48 -8.33 -1.37
C GLY A 6 -11.11 -9.00 -1.51
N LEU A 7 -10.97 -10.21 -1.00
CA LEU A 7 -9.91 -11.14 -1.42
C LEU A 7 -10.44 -11.93 -2.62
N TYR A 8 -9.76 -11.88 -3.76
CA TYR A 8 -10.17 -12.64 -4.94
C TYR A 8 -9.01 -13.43 -5.55
N ARG A 9 -9.32 -14.60 -6.09
CA ARG A 9 -8.32 -15.51 -6.66
C ARG A 9 -8.36 -15.42 -8.18
N ARG A 10 -7.19 -15.19 -8.81
CA ARG A 10 -7.08 -15.27 -10.28
C ARG A 10 -6.92 -16.72 -10.74
N ARG A 11 -7.10 -16.94 -12.05
CA ARG A 11 -6.97 -18.24 -12.72
C ARG A 11 -5.59 -18.90 -12.51
N SER A 12 -4.56 -18.12 -12.20
CA SER A 12 -3.21 -18.59 -11.86
C SER A 12 -3.06 -19.13 -10.43
N GLY A 13 -4.12 -19.09 -9.61
CA GLY A 13 -4.11 -19.55 -8.21
C GLY A 13 -3.55 -18.52 -7.21
N ILE A 14 -3.12 -17.35 -7.68
CA ILE A 14 -2.60 -16.28 -6.84
C ILE A 14 -3.75 -15.44 -6.27
N TRP A 15 -3.68 -15.13 -4.99
CA TRP A 15 -4.62 -14.23 -4.31
C TRP A 15 -4.30 -12.75 -4.59
N TYR A 16 -5.35 -11.98 -4.76
CA TYR A 16 -5.31 -10.53 -4.93
C TYR A 16 -6.13 -9.86 -3.83
N ILE A 17 -5.63 -8.73 -3.39
CA ILE A 17 -6.21 -7.91 -2.34
C ILE A 17 -6.71 -6.63 -3.00
N ASP A 18 -8.00 -6.34 -2.84
CA ASP A 18 -8.60 -5.04 -3.15
C ASP A 18 -9.04 -4.41 -1.83
N LEU A 19 -8.36 -3.33 -1.44
CA LEU A 19 -8.63 -2.59 -0.21
C LEU A 19 -8.82 -1.10 -0.53
N THR A 20 -9.82 -0.50 0.09
CA THR A 20 -10.03 0.95 0.05
C THR A 20 -9.57 1.51 1.39
N THR A 21 -8.55 2.37 1.37
CA THR A 21 -8.06 3.02 2.59
C THR A 21 -9.07 4.04 3.10
N PRO A 22 -9.10 4.32 4.42
CA PRO A 22 -9.94 5.38 4.98
C PRO A 22 -9.63 6.77 4.39
N SER A 23 -8.42 6.98 3.90
CA SER A 23 -8.00 8.15 3.12
C SER A 23 -8.62 8.23 1.71
N GLY A 24 -9.45 7.26 1.29
CA GLY A 24 -10.11 7.22 -0.02
C GLY A 24 -9.25 6.66 -1.16
N LYS A 25 -8.03 6.18 -0.88
CA LYS A 25 -7.15 5.58 -1.89
C LYS A 25 -7.47 4.10 -2.06
N ARG A 26 -7.60 3.65 -3.30
CA ARG A 26 -7.73 2.21 -3.62
C ARG A 26 -6.37 1.59 -3.80
N VAL A 27 -6.10 0.49 -3.08
CA VAL A 27 -4.87 -0.27 -3.20
C VAL A 27 -5.23 -1.66 -3.74
N ARG A 28 -4.73 -1.94 -4.94
CA ARG A 28 -4.82 -3.25 -5.57
C ARG A 28 -3.44 -3.88 -5.58
N ARG A 29 -3.30 -5.00 -4.86
CA ARG A 29 -2.01 -5.69 -4.77
C ARG A 29 -2.21 -7.20 -4.88
N SER A 30 -1.31 -7.86 -5.62
CA SER A 30 -1.19 -9.31 -5.54
C SER A 30 -0.63 -9.70 -4.17
N ALA A 31 -1.27 -10.63 -3.46
CA ALA A 31 -0.68 -11.25 -2.27
C ALA A 31 0.56 -12.09 -2.62
N ARG A 32 0.73 -12.46 -3.91
CA ARG A 32 1.79 -13.34 -4.44
C ARG A 32 1.82 -14.75 -3.84
N THR A 33 0.89 -15.05 -2.94
CA THR A 33 0.75 -16.35 -2.29
C THR A 33 -0.47 -17.09 -2.83
N LYS A 34 -0.42 -18.43 -2.82
CA LYS A 34 -1.54 -19.32 -3.15
C LYS A 34 -2.34 -19.72 -1.91
N ASP A 35 -1.72 -19.60 -0.74
CA ASP A 35 -2.32 -19.84 0.56
C ASP A 35 -3.24 -18.69 0.98
N LYS A 36 -4.45 -19.05 1.41
CA LYS A 36 -5.47 -18.09 1.84
C LYS A 36 -5.09 -17.37 3.13
N LYS A 37 -4.53 -18.10 4.11
CA LYS A 37 -4.12 -17.54 5.42
C LYS A 37 -3.10 -16.42 5.27
N SER A 38 -2.04 -16.65 4.52
CA SER A 38 -1.01 -15.63 4.28
C SER A 38 -1.57 -14.41 3.53
N ALA A 39 -2.56 -14.61 2.65
CA ALA A 39 -3.22 -13.50 1.96
C ALA A 39 -4.13 -12.69 2.90
N GLU A 40 -4.78 -13.33 3.87
CA GLU A 40 -5.55 -12.68 4.94
C GLU A 40 -4.63 -11.89 5.88
N GLU A 41 -3.53 -12.47 6.35
CA GLU A 41 -2.53 -11.79 7.18
C GLU A 41 -1.95 -10.54 6.49
N LEU A 42 -1.62 -10.66 5.20
CA LEU A 42 -1.08 -9.55 4.42
C LEU A 42 -2.12 -8.43 4.26
N ARG A 43 -3.40 -8.78 4.07
CA ARG A 43 -4.50 -7.82 4.02
C ARG A 43 -4.63 -7.08 5.35
N ASP A 44 -4.64 -7.79 6.46
CA ASP A 44 -4.81 -7.18 7.79
C ASP A 44 -3.66 -6.23 8.10
N LYS A 45 -2.43 -6.60 7.74
CA LYS A 45 -1.26 -5.72 7.84
C LYS A 45 -1.42 -4.45 7.01
N LEU A 46 -1.85 -4.56 5.75
CA LEU A 46 -2.06 -3.40 4.87
C LEU A 46 -3.17 -2.48 5.40
N LYS A 47 -4.22 -3.05 5.97
CA LYS A 47 -5.31 -2.29 6.60
C LYS A 47 -4.83 -1.56 7.84
N HIS A 48 -4.05 -2.24 8.69
CA HIS A 48 -3.45 -1.64 9.88
C HIS A 48 -2.54 -0.47 9.50
N ASP A 49 -1.66 -0.64 8.52
CA ASP A 49 -0.76 0.43 8.06
C ASP A 49 -1.54 1.60 7.45
N ALA A 50 -2.60 1.33 6.68
CA ALA A 50 -3.46 2.37 6.12
C ALA A 50 -4.24 3.15 7.19
N TRP A 51 -4.70 2.46 8.24
CA TRP A 51 -5.33 3.09 9.39
C TRP A 51 -4.33 3.97 10.16
N ARG A 52 -3.12 3.45 10.43
CA ARG A 52 -2.05 4.21 11.10
C ARG A 52 -1.73 5.52 10.37
N VAL A 53 -1.60 5.46 9.05
CA VAL A 53 -1.33 6.65 8.20
C VAL A 53 -2.49 7.66 8.25
N SER A 54 -3.73 7.18 8.31
CA SER A 54 -4.93 8.04 8.32
C SER A 54 -5.12 8.73 9.67
N GLU A 55 -4.99 8.00 10.78
CA GLU A 55 -5.26 8.53 12.12
C GLU A 55 -4.10 9.36 12.66
N LEU A 56 -2.86 8.88 12.54
CA LEU A 56 -1.71 9.62 13.07
C LEU A 56 -1.23 10.71 12.11
N GLY A 57 -1.73 10.76 10.88
CA GLY A 57 -1.20 11.65 9.86
C GLY A 57 0.30 11.40 9.57
N GLU A 58 0.81 10.22 9.95
CA GLU A 58 2.17 9.79 9.65
C GLU A 58 2.31 9.80 8.13
N LYS A 59 2.91 10.88 7.61
CA LYS A 59 3.37 10.92 6.22
C LYS A 59 4.17 9.62 6.03
N PRO A 60 3.79 8.75 5.07
CA PRO A 60 4.50 7.49 4.86
C PRO A 60 5.97 7.87 4.80
N LYS A 61 6.82 7.29 5.66
CA LYS A 61 8.23 7.66 5.83
C LYS A 61 8.76 7.98 4.43
N ARG A 62 8.82 9.26 4.09
CA ARG A 62 9.43 9.70 2.85
C ARG A 62 10.88 9.42 3.16
N LEU A 63 11.30 8.22 2.76
CA LEU A 63 12.66 7.77 2.92
C LEU A 63 13.50 8.91 2.37
N TRP A 64 14.60 9.17 3.05
CA TRP A 64 15.63 10.13 2.66
C TRP A 64 15.86 10.19 1.14
N ASP A 65 15.66 9.10 0.41
CA ASP A 65 15.59 8.99 -1.04
C ASP A 65 14.73 10.06 -1.75
N GLU A 66 13.51 10.37 -1.29
CA GLU A 66 12.69 11.42 -1.93
C GLU A 66 13.29 12.82 -1.71
N ALA A 67 13.89 13.05 -0.53
CA ALA A 67 14.57 14.30 -0.23
C ALA A 67 15.90 14.43 -1.00
N ALA A 68 16.65 13.33 -1.12
CA ALA A 68 17.90 13.24 -1.90
C ALA A 68 17.64 13.43 -3.40
N LEU A 69 16.56 12.84 -3.94
CA LEU A 69 16.14 13.05 -5.33
C LEU A 69 15.74 14.51 -5.60
N LYS A 70 15.06 15.17 -4.66
CA LYS A 70 14.73 16.59 -4.78
C LYS A 70 15.98 17.47 -4.74
N TRP A 71 16.92 17.18 -3.84
CA TRP A 71 18.19 17.88 -3.75
C TRP A 71 19.08 17.70 -4.99
N LEU A 72 19.14 16.48 -5.55
CA LEU A 72 19.84 16.22 -6.80
C LEU A 72 19.21 16.96 -7.98
N LYS A 73 17.87 17.04 -8.05
CA LYS A 73 17.16 17.84 -9.05
C LYS A 73 17.42 19.34 -8.91
N GLU A 74 17.46 19.86 -7.68
CA GLU A 74 17.74 21.29 -7.41
C GLU A 74 19.21 21.66 -7.69
N ARG A 75 20.17 20.75 -7.47
CA ARG A 75 21.60 21.02 -7.70
C ARG A 75 22.11 20.65 -9.09
N GLY A 76 21.46 19.72 -9.77
CA GLY A 76 21.89 19.20 -11.08
C GLY A 76 21.68 20.15 -12.26
N CYS A 77 20.79 21.14 -12.14
CA CYS A 77 20.55 22.15 -13.18
C CYS A 77 21.31 23.45 -12.86
N THR A 78 22.61 23.35 -12.58
CA THR A 78 23.50 24.51 -12.64
C THR A 78 24.30 24.44 -13.93
N ARG A 79 23.63 24.68 -15.06
CA ARG A 79 24.10 25.53 -16.17
C ARG A 79 23.04 25.66 -17.26
#